data_AF-A0A9Q0HJL0-F1
#
_entry.id   AF-A0A9Q0HJL0-F1
#
_cell.length_a   1.000
_cell.length_b   1.000
_cell.length_c   1.000
_cell.angle_alpha   90.00
_cell.angle_beta   90.00
_cell.angle_gamma   90.00
#
_symmetry.space_group_name_H-M   'P 1'
#
loop_
_entity.id
_entity.type
_entity.pdbx_description
1 polymer ?
#
loop_
_entity_poly.entity_id
_entity_poly.type
_entity_poly.pdbx_seq_one_letter_code
_entity_poly.pdbx_strand_id
1 'polypeptide(L)'
;METKESHIEEKRSRFRRICVYCGSAKGRKSSYQDAAIELGKELVERGIDLVYGGGSIGLMGLVSHAVHDGGRHVIGVIPKSLMPREVTGEPVGEVKAVSGMHERKAEMARYADAFIALPGGYGTLEELLEVITWAQLGIHKKPVGLLNVDGFYDSLLSFIDLAVNEGFISEEARRIIISASSAKELVRKLEEYESEYKINLVWDTEPKTLTIAQEANTVWVTEQEPPTITQETNSIWEAEVELCSNVSDANLVWDTESKPLSILPERERGIAS
;
A
#
# COMPACT_ATOMS: atom_id res chain seq x y z
N MET A 1 -6.47 -21.17 49.80
CA MET A 1 -6.26 -19.99 48.95
C MET A 1 -5.24 -20.38 47.91
N GLU A 2 -5.70 -20.89 46.76
CA GLU A 2 -4.86 -21.12 45.59
C GLU A 2 -5.04 -19.94 44.66
N THR A 3 -3.97 -19.18 44.48
CA THR A 3 -3.86 -18.16 43.44
C THR A 3 -3.86 -18.86 42.09
N LYS A 4 -4.94 -18.70 41.31
CA LYS A 4 -4.94 -19.02 39.88
C LYS A 4 -4.00 -18.03 39.20
N GLU A 5 -2.76 -18.44 38.95
CA GLU A 5 -1.93 -17.82 37.94
C GLU A 5 -2.63 -18.02 36.59
N SER A 6 -3.18 -16.94 36.06
CA SER A 6 -3.68 -16.91 34.69
C SER A 6 -2.47 -17.00 33.75
N HIS A 7 -2.21 -18.20 33.25
CA HIS A 7 -1.34 -18.36 32.09
C HIS A 7 -1.95 -17.57 30.93
N ILE A 8 -1.37 -16.41 30.62
CA ILE A 8 -1.60 -15.74 29.35
C ILE A 8 -0.86 -16.60 28.33
N GLU A 9 -1.61 -17.48 27.67
CA GLU A 9 -1.13 -18.15 26.48
C GLU A 9 -0.86 -17.03 25.45
N GLU A 10 0.42 -16.71 25.19
CA GLU A 10 0.81 -15.77 24.14
C GLU A 10 0.29 -16.31 22.81
N LYS A 11 -0.88 -15.81 22.40
CA LYS A 11 -1.51 -16.17 21.14
C LYS A 11 -0.60 -15.65 20.03
N ARG A 12 0.20 -16.56 19.48
CA ARG A 12 1.04 -16.31 18.29
C ARG A 12 0.16 -15.70 17.19
N SER A 13 0.62 -14.61 16.58
CA SER A 13 -0.18 -13.90 15.58
C SER A 13 -0.52 -14.79 14.39
N ARG A 14 -1.68 -14.55 13.76
CA ARG A 14 -2.04 -15.17 12.48
C ARG A 14 -1.27 -14.59 11.29
N PHE A 15 -0.62 -13.45 11.48
CA PHE A 15 0.19 -12.81 10.46
C PHE A 15 1.63 -13.29 10.55
N ARG A 16 2.19 -13.69 9.41
CA ARG A 16 3.63 -13.90 9.28
C ARG A 16 4.33 -12.57 9.02
N ARG A 17 3.76 -11.73 8.16
CA ARG A 17 4.33 -10.45 7.72
C ARG A 17 3.30 -9.35 7.65
N ILE A 18 3.67 -8.16 8.12
CA ILE A 18 2.88 -6.95 7.92
C ILE A 18 3.67 -5.97 7.07
N CYS A 19 3.01 -5.42 6.05
CA CYS A 19 3.54 -4.33 5.25
C CYS A 19 3.23 -3.00 5.92
N VAL A 20 4.26 -2.18 6.15
CA VAL A 20 4.12 -0.85 6.75
C VAL A 20 4.45 0.23 5.74
N TYR A 21 3.47 1.07 5.45
CA TYR A 21 3.63 2.33 4.71
C TYR A 21 3.82 3.47 5.72
N CYS A 22 4.87 4.27 5.56
CA CYS A 22 5.18 5.34 6.51
C CYS A 22 6.06 6.42 5.87
N GLY A 23 6.12 7.58 6.52
CA GLY A 23 6.91 8.70 6.01
C GLY A 23 8.43 8.44 6.01
N SER A 24 9.09 8.81 4.92
CA SER A 24 10.55 8.96 4.84
C SER A 24 11.07 10.13 5.70
N ALA A 25 10.18 11.03 6.14
CA ALA A 25 10.44 12.04 7.15
C ALA A 25 10.00 11.56 8.54
N LYS A 26 10.62 12.07 9.61
CA LYS A 26 10.27 11.71 11.00
C LYS A 26 9.00 12.39 11.52
N GLY A 27 8.48 13.39 10.81
CA GLY A 27 7.43 14.28 11.32
C GLY A 27 7.95 15.29 12.34
N ARG A 28 7.06 16.17 12.82
CA ARG A 28 7.40 17.27 13.75
C ARG A 28 7.12 16.97 15.23
N LYS A 29 6.26 15.98 15.53
CA LYS A 29 5.89 15.60 16.90
C LYS A 29 6.60 14.29 17.27
N SER A 30 7.14 14.21 18.49
CA SER A 30 7.80 13.01 19.05
C SER A 30 6.91 11.77 18.96
N SER A 31 5.60 11.96 19.18
CA SER A 31 4.58 10.92 19.13
C SER A 31 4.59 10.10 17.83
N TYR A 32 4.95 10.70 16.68
CA TYR A 32 5.05 9.96 15.42
C TYR A 32 6.26 9.02 15.40
N GLN A 33 7.41 9.46 15.93
CA GLN A 33 8.58 8.60 16.06
C GLN A 33 8.33 7.50 17.10
N ASP A 34 7.74 7.85 18.24
CA ASP A 34 7.42 6.93 19.32
C ASP A 34 6.48 5.83 18.81
N ALA A 35 5.43 6.19 18.08
CA ALA A 35 4.49 5.25 17.49
C ALA A 35 5.12 4.31 16.45
N ALA A 36 6.12 4.76 15.68
CA ALA A 36 6.84 3.89 14.75
C ALA A 36 7.68 2.84 15.49
N ILE A 37 8.31 3.23 16.60
CA ILE A 37 9.08 2.32 17.46
C ILE A 37 8.14 1.35 18.18
N GLU A 38 7.03 1.84 18.75
CA GLU A 38 6.01 1.02 19.41
C GLU A 38 5.39 0.00 18.47
N LEU A 39 5.11 0.40 17.22
CA LEU A 39 4.65 -0.54 16.20
C LEU A 39 5.69 -1.64 15.96
N GLY A 40 6.96 -1.28 15.80
CA GLY A 40 8.02 -2.27 15.61
C GLY A 40 8.10 -3.26 16.79
N LYS A 41 8.02 -2.77 18.03
CA LYS A 41 7.98 -3.61 19.23
C LYS A 41 6.76 -4.53 19.27
N GLU A 42 5.58 -4.03 18.93
CA GLU A 42 4.36 -4.85 18.88
C GLU A 42 4.49 -5.98 17.84
N LEU A 43 5.10 -5.71 16.68
CA LEU A 43 5.38 -6.75 15.68
C LEU A 43 6.33 -7.81 16.24
N VAL A 44 7.39 -7.38 16.95
CA VAL A 44 8.36 -8.28 17.60
C VAL A 44 7.71 -9.17 18.65
N GLU A 45 6.96 -8.57 19.58
CA GLU A 45 6.25 -9.28 20.65
C GLU A 45 5.30 -10.35 20.10
N ARG A 46 4.72 -10.10 18.92
CA ARG A 46 3.80 -11.04 18.26
C ARG A 46 4.48 -12.04 17.32
N GLY A 47 5.79 -11.96 17.16
CA GLY A 47 6.54 -12.81 16.22
C GLY A 47 6.23 -12.51 14.75
N ILE A 48 5.91 -11.27 14.40
CA ILE A 48 5.58 -10.83 13.04
C ILE A 48 6.83 -10.22 12.38
N ASP A 49 7.05 -10.53 11.10
CA ASP A 49 8.10 -9.93 10.27
C ASP A 49 7.61 -8.64 9.59
N LEU A 50 8.54 -7.76 9.20
CA LEU A 50 8.24 -6.49 8.54
C LEU A 50 8.49 -6.57 7.03
N VAL A 51 7.55 -6.03 6.25
CA VAL A 51 7.75 -5.63 4.86
C VAL A 51 7.58 -4.12 4.78
N TYR A 52 8.45 -3.42 4.06
CA TYR A 52 8.34 -1.96 3.93
C TYR A 52 9.08 -1.44 2.69
N GLY A 53 9.07 -0.13 2.49
CA GLY A 53 9.62 0.53 1.31
C GLY A 53 11.16 0.61 1.22
N GLY A 54 11.91 0.06 2.18
CA GLY A 54 13.37 -0.09 2.08
C GLY A 54 14.24 1.12 2.46
N GLY A 55 13.66 2.26 2.84
CA GLY A 55 14.41 3.47 3.22
C GLY A 55 14.94 3.46 4.67
N SER A 56 16.15 3.97 4.91
CA SER A 56 16.80 3.93 6.24
C SER A 56 16.56 5.14 7.13
N ILE A 57 15.79 6.13 6.66
CA ILE A 57 15.54 7.40 7.36
C ILE A 57 14.07 7.57 7.75
N GLY A 58 13.75 8.60 8.53
CA GLY A 58 12.37 8.91 8.88
C GLY A 58 11.71 7.89 9.79
N LEU A 59 10.40 7.72 9.64
CA LEU A 59 9.67 6.66 10.33
C LEU A 59 10.02 5.27 9.78
N MET A 60 10.36 5.18 8.49
CA MET A 60 10.81 3.95 7.83
C MET A 60 12.05 3.36 8.52
N GLY A 61 13.05 4.21 8.80
CA GLY A 61 14.22 3.82 9.57
C GLY A 61 13.85 3.37 10.99
N LEU A 62 12.99 4.11 11.69
CA LEU A 62 12.64 3.80 13.08
C LEU A 62 11.91 2.45 13.21
N VAL A 63 10.90 2.20 12.38
CA VAL A 63 10.15 0.94 12.45
C VAL A 63 11.00 -0.25 12.02
N SER A 64 11.85 -0.09 10.99
CA SER A 64 12.71 -1.18 10.51
C SER A 64 13.79 -1.57 11.52
N HIS A 65 14.42 -0.59 12.18
CA HIS A 65 15.39 -0.86 13.24
C HIS A 65 14.72 -1.51 14.45
N ALA A 66 13.56 -0.99 14.90
CA ALA A 66 12.84 -1.58 16.03
C ALA A 66 12.48 -3.05 15.80
N VAL A 67 12.10 -3.43 14.58
CA VAL A 67 11.81 -4.83 14.22
C VAL A 67 13.08 -5.67 14.12
N HIS A 68 14.11 -5.13 13.46
CA HIS A 68 15.37 -5.84 13.26
C HIS A 68 16.11 -6.11 14.58
N ASP A 69 16.23 -5.10 15.43
CA ASP A 69 16.87 -5.18 16.75
C ASP A 69 16.11 -6.13 17.69
N GLY A 70 14.79 -6.28 17.48
CA GLY A 70 13.96 -7.26 18.15
C GLY A 70 14.10 -8.70 17.60
N GLY A 71 14.99 -8.94 16.64
CA GLY A 71 15.29 -10.27 16.11
C GLY A 71 14.27 -10.81 15.10
N ARG A 72 13.42 -9.95 14.54
CA ARG A 72 12.48 -10.32 13.47
C ARG A 72 13.05 -10.00 12.09
N HIS A 73 12.51 -10.65 11.06
CA HIS A 73 12.97 -10.43 9.70
C HIS A 73 12.39 -9.12 9.14
N VAL A 74 13.22 -8.39 8.39
CA VAL A 74 12.83 -7.14 7.71
C VAL A 74 13.11 -7.29 6.22
N ILE A 75 12.12 -6.99 5.38
CA ILE A 75 12.22 -6.99 3.92
C ILE A 75 11.93 -5.57 3.42
N GLY A 76 12.96 -4.89 2.93
CA GLY A 76 12.85 -3.61 2.25
C GLY A 76 12.74 -3.79 0.74
N VAL A 77 11.66 -3.33 0.12
CA VAL A 77 11.52 -3.34 -1.35
C VAL A 77 11.73 -1.93 -1.89
N ILE A 78 12.73 -1.76 -2.73
CA ILE A 78 13.15 -0.43 -3.20
C ILE A 78 13.51 -0.43 -4.69
N PRO A 79 13.04 0.55 -5.48
CA PRO A 79 13.50 0.72 -6.84
C PRO A 79 14.99 1.07 -6.88
N LYS A 80 15.72 0.49 -7.83
CA LYS A 80 17.15 0.77 -8.02
C LYS A 80 17.47 2.27 -8.15
N SER A 81 16.55 3.04 -8.74
CA SER A 81 16.66 4.49 -8.92
C SER A 81 16.55 5.30 -7.61
N LEU A 82 15.91 4.76 -6.57
CA LEU A 82 15.72 5.43 -5.29
C LEU A 82 16.76 5.03 -4.24
N MET A 83 17.47 3.91 -4.43
CA MET A 83 18.47 3.41 -3.48
C MET A 83 19.50 4.48 -3.05
N PRO A 84 20.12 5.27 -3.95
CA PRO A 84 21.12 6.26 -3.54
C PRO A 84 20.58 7.39 -2.66
N ARG A 85 19.26 7.61 -2.68
CA ARG A 85 18.59 8.70 -1.94
C ARG A 85 17.99 8.23 -0.63
N GLU A 86 17.42 7.04 -0.60
CA GLU A 86 16.64 6.55 0.54
C GLU A 86 17.39 5.55 1.42
N VAL A 87 18.43 4.91 0.89
CA VAL A 87 19.29 3.99 1.65
C VAL A 87 20.60 4.70 1.97
N THR A 88 20.67 5.19 3.20
CA THR A 88 21.91 5.73 3.78
C THR A 88 22.50 4.69 4.73
N GLY A 89 23.81 4.41 4.58
CA GLY A 89 24.51 3.39 5.38
C GLY A 89 24.18 1.96 4.96
N GLU A 90 24.47 1.01 5.85
CA GLU A 90 24.08 -0.38 5.65
C GLU A 90 22.58 -0.54 5.98
N PRO A 91 21.79 -1.14 5.07
CA PRO A 91 20.38 -1.38 5.33
C PRO A 91 20.18 -2.45 6.40
N VAL A 92 19.10 -2.34 7.16
CA VAL A 92 18.68 -3.39 8.10
C VAL A 92 17.82 -4.44 7.40
N GLY A 93 18.18 -5.71 7.57
CA GLY A 93 17.48 -6.84 6.95
C GLY A 93 17.76 -7.04 5.46
N GLU A 94 16.84 -7.74 4.79
CA GLU A 94 16.89 -8.03 3.36
C GLU A 94 16.49 -6.78 2.56
N VAL A 95 17.24 -6.46 1.51
CA VAL A 95 16.87 -5.43 0.52
C VAL A 95 16.61 -6.08 -0.83
N LYS A 96 15.38 -5.97 -1.30
CA LYS A 96 14.96 -6.39 -2.63
C LYS A 96 14.91 -5.19 -3.57
N ALA A 97 15.89 -5.12 -4.47
CA ALA A 97 15.97 -4.10 -5.50
C ALA A 97 15.07 -4.44 -6.70
N VAL A 98 14.15 -3.55 -7.06
CA VAL A 98 13.18 -3.72 -8.16
C VAL A 98 13.39 -2.70 -9.28
N SER A 99 12.77 -2.93 -10.44
CA SER A 99 12.92 -2.09 -11.63
C SER A 99 12.21 -0.73 -11.51
N GLY A 100 11.04 -0.69 -10.86
CA GLY A 100 10.21 0.51 -10.78
C GLY A 100 9.20 0.51 -9.64
N MET A 101 8.41 1.59 -9.55
CA MET A 101 7.44 1.80 -8.47
C MET A 101 6.28 0.80 -8.49
N HIS A 102 5.80 0.38 -9.66
CA HIS A 102 4.73 -0.61 -9.77
C HIS A 102 5.17 -1.98 -9.22
N GLU A 103 6.32 -2.48 -9.68
CA GLU A 103 6.91 -3.72 -9.16
C GLU A 103 7.16 -3.64 -7.65
N ARG A 104 7.61 -2.48 -7.14
CA ARG A 104 7.79 -2.23 -5.71
C ARG A 104 6.51 -2.50 -4.92
N LYS A 105 5.41 -1.87 -5.32
CA LYS A 105 4.11 -1.99 -4.63
C LYS A 105 3.55 -3.40 -4.74
N ALA A 106 3.65 -4.02 -5.92
CA ALA A 106 3.24 -5.40 -6.14
C ALA A 106 4.00 -6.39 -5.24
N GLU A 107 5.32 -6.27 -5.17
CA GLU A 107 6.15 -7.13 -4.32
C GLU A 107 5.87 -6.92 -2.83
N MET A 108 5.72 -5.68 -2.37
CA MET A 108 5.34 -5.37 -0.99
C MET A 108 3.99 -6.01 -0.63
N ALA A 109 2.99 -5.88 -1.51
CA ALA A 109 1.68 -6.47 -1.33
C ALA A 109 1.72 -8.00 -1.36
N ARG A 110 2.57 -8.61 -2.18
CA ARG A 110 2.74 -10.07 -2.28
C ARG A 110 3.26 -10.67 -0.98
N TYR A 111 4.22 -10.02 -0.32
CA TYR A 111 4.80 -10.51 0.94
C TYR A 111 3.93 -10.28 2.18
N ALA A 112 2.95 -9.37 2.11
CA ALA A 112 2.16 -8.95 3.25
C ALA A 112 0.99 -9.91 3.55
N ASP A 113 0.65 -10.11 4.82
CA ASP A 113 -0.64 -10.70 5.24
C ASP A 113 -1.63 -9.61 5.69
N ALA A 114 -1.12 -8.42 6.05
CA ALA A 114 -1.88 -7.22 6.39
C ALA A 114 -1.07 -5.95 6.07
N PHE A 115 -1.76 -4.82 6.01
CA PHE A 115 -1.17 -3.51 5.74
C PHE A 115 -1.41 -2.55 6.90
N ILE A 116 -0.41 -1.73 7.24
CA ILE A 116 -0.52 -0.64 8.21
C ILE A 116 0.06 0.64 7.61
N ALA A 117 -0.66 1.75 7.72
CA ALA A 117 -0.12 3.08 7.45
C ALA A 117 0.15 3.83 8.77
N LEU A 118 1.40 4.25 8.95
CA LEU A 118 1.84 5.25 9.91
C LEU A 118 1.82 6.64 9.26
N PRO A 119 1.84 7.74 10.06
CA PRO A 119 1.92 9.09 9.54
C PRO A 119 2.95 9.26 8.40
N GLY A 120 2.51 9.87 7.30
CA GLY A 120 3.29 9.93 6.07
C GLY A 120 2.79 10.98 5.11
N GLY A 121 3.54 11.17 4.02
CA GLY A 121 3.22 12.14 2.96
C GLY A 121 2.43 11.52 1.82
N TYR A 122 2.53 12.13 0.64
CA TYR A 122 1.84 11.66 -0.56
C TYR A 122 2.17 10.21 -0.94
N GLY A 123 3.43 9.78 -0.81
CA GLY A 123 3.81 8.39 -1.10
C GLY A 123 3.05 7.39 -0.23
N THR A 124 2.98 7.63 1.08
CA THR A 124 2.22 6.78 2.01
C THR A 124 0.73 6.77 1.70
N LEU A 125 0.15 7.92 1.32
CA LEU A 125 -1.26 8.01 0.95
C LEU A 125 -1.56 7.28 -0.36
N GLU A 126 -0.67 7.37 -1.35
CA GLU A 126 -0.79 6.67 -2.63
C GLU A 126 -0.76 5.15 -2.44
N GLU A 127 0.22 4.66 -1.68
CA GLU A 127 0.35 3.23 -1.35
C GLU A 127 -0.87 2.72 -0.56
N LEU A 128 -1.36 3.51 0.40
CA LEU A 128 -2.53 3.18 1.21
C LEU A 128 -3.83 3.10 0.38
N LEU A 129 -4.10 4.12 -0.46
CA LEU A 129 -5.33 4.17 -1.25
C LEU A 129 -5.35 3.07 -2.32
N GLU A 130 -4.19 2.68 -2.85
CA GLU A 130 -4.07 1.56 -3.77
C GLU A 130 -4.51 0.24 -3.12
N VAL A 131 -3.97 -0.11 -1.93
CA VAL A 131 -4.37 -1.36 -1.26
C VAL A 131 -5.82 -1.34 -0.75
N ILE A 132 -6.37 -0.17 -0.43
CA ILE A 132 -7.81 -0.03 -0.11
C ILE A 132 -8.64 -0.35 -1.37
N THR A 133 -8.23 0.20 -2.51
CA THR A 133 -8.94 -0.01 -3.77
C THR A 133 -8.83 -1.47 -4.22
N TRP A 134 -7.67 -2.11 -4.05
CA TRP A 134 -7.51 -3.54 -4.32
C TRP A 134 -8.36 -4.44 -3.42
N ALA A 135 -8.51 -4.07 -2.13
CA ALA A 135 -9.44 -4.75 -1.24
C ALA A 135 -10.89 -4.59 -1.71
N GLN A 136 -11.28 -3.37 -2.09
CA GLN A 136 -12.62 -3.07 -2.63
C GLN A 136 -12.89 -3.82 -3.94
N LEU A 137 -11.87 -4.01 -4.77
CA LEU A 137 -11.95 -4.75 -6.03
C LEU A 137 -11.86 -6.27 -5.85
N GLY A 138 -11.46 -6.75 -4.67
CA GLY A 138 -11.39 -8.18 -4.36
C GLY A 138 -10.13 -8.88 -4.80
N ILE A 139 -9.13 -8.09 -5.20
CA ILE A 139 -7.80 -8.56 -5.54
C ILE A 139 -7.15 -9.19 -4.30
N HIS A 140 -7.49 -8.71 -3.10
CA HIS A 140 -7.11 -9.36 -1.85
C HIS A 140 -8.15 -9.19 -0.74
N LYS A 141 -7.98 -9.96 0.34
CA LYS A 141 -8.79 -9.88 1.59
C LYS A 141 -7.96 -9.50 2.83
N LYS A 142 -6.72 -9.08 2.61
CA LYS A 142 -5.78 -8.68 3.66
C LYS A 142 -6.30 -7.42 4.37
N PRO A 143 -6.29 -7.36 5.71
CA PRO A 143 -6.80 -6.20 6.45
C PRO A 143 -5.88 -4.99 6.27
N VAL A 144 -6.49 -3.79 6.28
CA VAL A 144 -5.80 -2.50 6.09
C VAL A 144 -6.01 -1.62 7.33
N GLY A 145 -4.91 -1.23 7.97
CA GLY A 145 -4.88 -0.49 9.22
C GLY A 145 -4.31 0.92 9.09
N LEU A 146 -4.89 1.88 9.82
CA LEU A 146 -4.32 3.21 10.05
C LEU A 146 -3.92 3.33 11.51
N LEU A 147 -2.64 3.58 11.78
CA LEU A 147 -2.20 3.96 13.11
C LEU A 147 -2.40 5.48 13.28
N ASN A 148 -3.54 5.85 13.86
CA ASN A 148 -4.01 7.23 13.95
C ASN A 148 -3.43 7.95 15.17
N VAL A 149 -2.13 8.25 15.10
CA VAL A 149 -1.36 8.93 16.15
C VAL A 149 -1.74 10.40 16.20
N ASP A 150 -2.10 10.91 17.38
CA ASP A 150 -2.50 12.31 17.60
C ASP A 150 -3.53 12.84 16.58
N GLY A 151 -4.44 11.98 16.13
CA GLY A 151 -5.47 12.35 15.15
C GLY A 151 -4.93 12.66 13.74
N PHE A 152 -3.73 12.19 13.38
CA PHE A 152 -3.10 12.48 12.08
C PHE A 152 -4.01 12.15 10.89
N TYR A 153 -4.81 11.09 10.98
CA TYR A 153 -5.71 10.63 9.93
C TYR A 153 -7.17 11.10 10.11
N ASP A 154 -7.49 11.93 11.10
CA ASP A 154 -8.88 12.35 11.37
C ASP A 154 -9.51 13.04 10.16
N SER A 155 -8.77 13.92 9.49
CA SER A 155 -9.25 14.60 8.29
C SER A 155 -9.43 13.65 7.10
N LEU A 156 -8.55 12.64 6.95
CA LEU A 156 -8.68 11.63 5.90
C LEU A 156 -9.92 10.77 6.15
N LEU A 157 -10.11 10.29 7.39
CA LEU A 157 -11.27 9.50 7.77
C LEU A 157 -12.57 10.29 7.58
N SER A 158 -12.59 11.57 7.98
CA SER A 158 -13.73 12.46 7.77
C SER A 158 -14.04 12.68 6.28
N PHE A 159 -13.01 12.79 5.43
CA PHE A 159 -13.18 12.89 3.98
C PHE A 159 -13.77 11.61 3.39
N ILE A 160 -13.32 10.44 3.86
CA ILE A 160 -13.87 9.15 3.43
C ILE A 160 -15.34 9.03 3.90
N ASP A 161 -15.66 9.45 5.12
CA ASP A 161 -17.04 9.48 5.62
C ASP A 161 -17.94 10.40 4.78
N LEU A 162 -17.42 11.55 4.33
CA LEU A 162 -18.11 12.40 3.36
C LEU A 162 -18.36 11.65 2.04
N ALA A 163 -17.36 10.97 1.48
CA ALA A 163 -17.52 10.20 0.25
C ALA A 163 -18.53 9.05 0.40
N VAL A 164 -18.67 8.48 1.59
CA VAL A 164 -19.74 7.52 1.92
C VAL A 164 -21.10 8.20 1.89
N ASN A 165 -21.25 9.32 2.59
CA ASN A 165 -22.51 10.08 2.65
C ASN A 165 -22.96 10.57 1.27
N GLU A 166 -22.03 10.95 0.40
CA GLU A 166 -22.28 11.38 -0.97
C GLU A 166 -22.44 10.21 -1.96
N GLY A 167 -22.34 8.96 -1.50
CA GLY A 167 -22.62 7.76 -2.29
C GLY A 167 -21.49 7.32 -3.23
N PHE A 168 -20.27 7.85 -3.08
CA PHE A 168 -19.09 7.41 -3.83
C PHE A 168 -18.43 6.15 -3.24
N ILE A 169 -18.65 5.90 -1.94
CA ILE A 169 -18.13 4.72 -1.23
C ILE A 169 -19.31 4.03 -0.51
N SER A 170 -19.46 2.72 -0.66
CA SER A 170 -20.47 1.97 0.10
C SER A 170 -20.10 1.86 1.58
N GLU A 171 -21.09 1.76 2.46
CA GLU A 171 -20.90 1.50 3.90
C GLU A 171 -20.06 0.24 4.17
N GLU A 172 -20.19 -0.79 3.34
CA GLU A 172 -19.39 -2.00 3.43
C GLU A 172 -17.91 -1.74 3.09
N ALA A 173 -17.64 -1.02 1.99
CA ALA A 173 -16.28 -0.64 1.60
C ALA A 173 -15.62 0.29 2.63
N ARG A 174 -16.40 1.13 3.33
CA ARG A 174 -15.89 1.96 4.43
C ARG A 174 -15.25 1.16 5.56
N ARG A 175 -15.71 -0.08 5.77
CA ARG A 175 -15.20 -1.00 6.80
C ARG A 175 -13.91 -1.73 6.40
N ILE A 176 -13.39 -1.52 5.18
CA ILE A 176 -12.06 -2.01 4.78
C ILE A 176 -10.98 -1.39 5.66
N ILE A 177 -11.16 -0.12 6.04
CA ILE A 177 -10.17 0.64 6.81
C ILE A 177 -10.44 0.46 8.30
N ILE A 178 -9.46 -0.10 9.01
CA ILE A 178 -9.44 -0.20 10.46
C ILE A 178 -8.54 0.89 11.01
N SER A 179 -9.00 1.65 12.00
CA SER A 179 -8.15 2.62 12.70
C SER A 179 -8.07 2.35 14.20
N ALA A 180 -6.91 2.69 14.77
CA ALA A 180 -6.69 2.73 16.20
C ALA A 180 -5.57 3.73 16.52
N SER A 181 -5.52 4.23 17.75
CA SER A 181 -4.52 5.21 18.19
C SER A 181 -3.24 4.58 18.75
N SER A 182 -3.22 3.27 18.98
CA SER A 182 -2.06 2.53 19.48
C SER A 182 -1.77 1.28 18.65
N ALA A 183 -0.49 0.91 18.56
CA ALA A 183 -0.05 -0.26 17.79
C ALA A 183 -0.72 -1.55 18.28
N LYS A 184 -0.76 -1.75 19.61
CA LYS A 184 -1.39 -2.89 20.25
C LYS A 184 -2.86 -3.06 19.90
N GLU A 185 -3.62 -1.98 19.97
CA GLU A 185 -5.03 -2.02 19.60
C GLU A 185 -5.21 -2.25 18.11
N LEU A 186 -4.39 -1.60 17.27
CA LEU A 186 -4.48 -1.76 15.82
C LEU A 186 -4.23 -3.20 15.39
N VAL A 187 -3.13 -3.81 15.82
CA VAL A 187 -2.77 -5.17 15.42
C VAL A 187 -3.83 -6.17 15.91
N ARG A 188 -4.35 -6.00 17.14
CA ARG A 188 -5.48 -6.81 17.63
C ARG A 188 -6.71 -6.69 16.73
N LYS A 189 -7.12 -5.48 16.33
CA LYS A 189 -8.27 -5.27 15.43
C LYS A 189 -8.03 -5.88 14.04
N LEU A 190 -6.80 -5.80 13.51
CA LEU A 190 -6.45 -6.44 12.24
C LEU A 190 -6.54 -7.97 12.35
N GLU A 191 -6.11 -8.55 13.47
CA GLU A 191 -6.21 -10.00 13.70
C GLU A 191 -7.68 -10.47 13.76
N GLU A 192 -8.56 -9.67 14.35
CA GLU A 192 -10.01 -9.93 14.47
C GLU A 192 -10.80 -9.63 13.19
N TYR A 193 -10.18 -8.99 12.19
CA TYR A 193 -10.85 -8.64 10.95
C TYR A 193 -11.23 -9.86 10.12
N GLU A 194 -12.52 -9.94 9.80
CA GLU A 194 -13.07 -10.83 8.79
C GLU A 194 -13.65 -9.99 7.63
N SER A 195 -13.28 -10.33 6.40
CA SER A 195 -13.77 -9.61 5.23
C SER A 195 -15.25 -9.95 4.99
N GLU A 196 -16.16 -9.08 5.40
CA GLU A 196 -17.60 -9.20 5.09
C GLU A 196 -17.95 -8.70 3.68
N TYR A 197 -17.02 -8.02 3.00
CA TYR A 197 -17.23 -7.41 1.70
C TYR A 197 -17.38 -8.50 0.62
N LYS A 198 -18.61 -8.65 0.10
CA LYS A 198 -18.95 -9.60 -0.98
C LYS A 198 -18.70 -8.94 -2.33
N ILE A 199 -17.97 -9.63 -3.19
CA ILE A 199 -17.50 -9.11 -4.47
C ILE A 199 -18.07 -9.98 -5.57
N ASN A 200 -18.76 -9.35 -6.52
CA ASN A 200 -19.32 -9.99 -7.70
C ASN A 200 -18.46 -9.72 -8.95
N LEU A 201 -17.15 -9.53 -8.77
CA LEU A 201 -16.20 -9.34 -9.86
C LEU A 201 -15.41 -10.63 -10.04
N VAL A 202 -15.54 -11.21 -11.24
CA VAL A 202 -14.67 -12.29 -11.70
C VAL A 202 -13.54 -11.63 -12.49
N TRP A 203 -12.33 -11.69 -11.95
CA TRP A 203 -11.12 -11.33 -12.68
C TRP A 203 -10.82 -12.48 -13.64
N ASP A 204 -11.42 -12.44 -14.84
CA ASP A 204 -11.23 -13.48 -15.87
C ASP A 204 -9.73 -13.55 -16.26
N THR A 205 -9.18 -14.76 -16.22
CA THR A 205 -7.75 -15.03 -16.46
C THR A 205 -7.42 -15.36 -17.93
N GLU A 206 -8.42 -15.36 -18.81
CA GLU A 206 -8.21 -15.61 -20.23
C GLU A 206 -8.73 -14.45 -21.09
N PRO A 207 -8.00 -14.05 -22.14
CA PRO A 207 -8.55 -13.13 -23.13
C PRO A 207 -9.77 -13.80 -23.76
N LYS A 208 -10.96 -13.28 -23.46
CA LYS A 208 -12.16 -13.64 -24.22
C LYS A 208 -11.89 -13.27 -25.67
N THR A 209 -11.59 -14.26 -26.50
CA THR A 209 -11.65 -14.12 -27.95
C THR A 209 -13.05 -13.64 -28.29
N LEU A 210 -13.18 -12.35 -28.60
CA LEU A 210 -14.39 -11.80 -29.17
C LEU A 210 -14.51 -12.42 -30.56
N THR A 211 -15.20 -13.55 -30.67
CA THR A 211 -15.70 -14.04 -31.96
C THR A 211 -16.71 -13.02 -32.44
N ILE A 212 -16.26 -12.08 -33.26
CA ILE A 212 -17.14 -11.37 -34.17
C ILE A 212 -17.73 -12.47 -35.06
N ALA A 213 -19.03 -12.75 -34.90
CA ALA A 213 -19.77 -13.54 -35.85
C ALA A 213 -19.78 -12.76 -37.18
N GLN A 214 -18.76 -12.98 -38.00
CA GLN A 214 -18.91 -12.77 -39.42
C GLN A 214 -19.76 -13.93 -39.92
N GLU A 215 -20.98 -13.63 -40.35
CA GLU A 215 -21.74 -14.52 -41.21
C GLU A 215 -20.92 -14.72 -42.50
N ALA A 216 -20.07 -15.73 -42.52
CA ALA A 216 -19.32 -16.12 -43.68
C ALA A 216 -20.21 -17.05 -44.52
N ASN A 217 -20.74 -16.49 -45.60
CA ASN A 217 -21.24 -17.27 -46.70
C ASN A 217 -20.02 -17.90 -47.43
N THR A 218 -19.77 -19.18 -47.10
CA THR A 218 -19.15 -20.24 -47.91
C THR A 218 -17.65 -20.13 -48.30
N VAL A 219 -16.88 -21.20 -48.02
CA VAL A 219 -16.12 -22.06 -48.97
C VAL A 219 -14.78 -22.63 -48.39
N TRP A 220 -14.75 -23.98 -48.33
CA TRP A 220 -13.68 -25.01 -48.28
C TRP A 220 -12.47 -24.99 -47.32
N VAL A 221 -12.34 -26.12 -46.63
CA VAL A 221 -11.24 -26.59 -45.77
C VAL A 221 -10.08 -27.12 -46.60
N THR A 222 -8.85 -26.80 -46.20
CA THR A 222 -7.70 -27.71 -46.33
C THR A 222 -6.98 -27.80 -44.99
N GLU A 223 -6.82 -29.02 -44.49
CA GLU A 223 -6.08 -29.37 -43.27
C GLU A 223 -4.61 -28.94 -43.34
N GLN A 224 -4.14 -28.26 -42.30
CA GLN A 224 -2.75 -28.30 -41.87
C GLN A 224 -2.72 -28.48 -40.35
N GLU A 225 -1.96 -29.47 -39.90
CA GLU A 225 -1.78 -29.83 -38.49
C GLU A 225 -1.25 -28.65 -37.65
N PRO A 226 -1.68 -28.51 -36.39
CA PRO A 226 -1.14 -27.48 -35.51
C PRO A 226 0.29 -27.85 -35.05
N PRO A 227 1.23 -26.88 -34.97
CA PRO A 227 2.50 -27.13 -34.33
C PRO A 227 2.30 -27.26 -32.80
N THR A 228 3.05 -28.18 -32.21
CA THR A 228 3.09 -28.43 -30.77
C THR A 228 3.61 -27.19 -30.04
N ILE A 229 2.77 -26.55 -29.22
CA ILE A 229 3.20 -25.49 -28.29
C ILE A 229 3.56 -26.15 -26.97
N THR A 230 4.85 -26.07 -26.63
CA THR A 230 5.40 -26.40 -25.31
C THR A 230 4.88 -25.40 -24.28
N GLN A 231 4.39 -25.93 -23.15
CA GLN A 231 3.96 -25.14 -21.99
C GLN A 231 5.13 -24.37 -21.39
N GLU A 232 5.05 -23.05 -21.39
CA GLU A 232 5.60 -22.21 -20.31
C GLU A 232 4.47 -21.29 -19.84
N THR A 233 3.95 -21.59 -18.65
CA THR A 233 2.94 -20.78 -17.97
C THR A 233 3.62 -19.58 -17.32
N ASN A 234 3.55 -18.41 -17.95
CA ASN A 234 3.79 -17.14 -17.25
C ASN A 234 2.46 -16.59 -16.76
N SER A 235 2.38 -16.36 -15.46
CA SER A 235 1.20 -15.86 -14.76
C SER A 235 0.97 -14.37 -15.07
N ILE A 236 -0.31 -13.98 -15.09
CA ILE A 236 -0.88 -12.65 -15.37
C ILE A 236 -0.22 -11.46 -14.63
N TRP A 237 0.55 -11.72 -13.57
CA TRP A 237 1.35 -10.71 -12.87
C TRP A 237 2.35 -9.96 -13.77
N GLU A 238 2.89 -10.59 -14.81
CA GLU A 238 3.82 -9.91 -15.75
C GLU A 238 3.08 -8.96 -16.73
N ALA A 239 1.81 -9.25 -17.04
CA ALA A 239 1.04 -8.48 -18.02
C ALA A 239 0.54 -7.13 -17.48
N GLU A 240 0.26 -7.01 -16.18
CA GLU A 240 -0.09 -5.72 -15.56
C GLU A 240 1.11 -4.77 -15.46
N VAL A 241 2.32 -5.31 -15.31
CA VAL A 241 3.55 -4.51 -15.36
C VAL A 241 3.76 -3.95 -16.77
N GLU A 242 3.42 -4.71 -17.81
CA GLU A 242 3.58 -4.30 -19.22
C GLU A 242 2.53 -3.24 -19.65
N LEU A 243 1.29 -3.34 -19.16
CA LEU A 243 0.24 -2.35 -19.42
C LEU A 243 0.49 -0.99 -18.75
N CYS A 244 1.07 -0.96 -17.54
CA CYS A 244 1.46 0.30 -16.87
C CYS A 244 2.75 0.90 -17.46
N SER A 245 3.65 0.07 -18.01
CA SER A 245 4.89 0.54 -18.64
C SER A 245 4.63 1.33 -19.93
N ASN A 246 3.62 0.94 -20.71
CA ASN A 246 3.29 1.57 -21.99
C ASN A 246 2.65 2.97 -21.89
N VAL A 247 2.28 3.43 -20.69
CA VAL A 247 1.80 4.81 -20.47
C VAL A 247 2.96 5.78 -20.22
N SER A 248 4.17 5.29 -19.96
CA SER A 248 5.35 6.13 -19.68
C SER A 248 6.10 6.64 -20.91
N ASP A 249 5.74 6.20 -22.13
CA ASP A 249 6.35 6.65 -23.39
C ASP A 249 5.60 7.83 -24.06
N ALA A 250 4.58 8.39 -23.42
CA ALA A 250 4.01 9.65 -23.87
C ALA A 250 4.93 10.82 -23.44
N ASN A 251 5.84 11.19 -24.34
CA ASN A 251 6.60 12.45 -24.28
C ASN A 251 5.63 13.65 -24.25
N LEU A 252 5.15 14.02 -23.06
CA LEU A 252 4.50 15.30 -22.81
C LEU A 252 5.59 16.37 -22.68
N VAL A 253 5.87 17.04 -23.79
CA VAL A 253 6.65 18.28 -23.84
C VAL A 253 5.84 19.36 -23.10
N TRP A 254 6.38 19.88 -22.01
CA TRP A 254 5.83 21.04 -21.33
C TRP A 254 6.17 22.28 -22.16
N ASP A 255 5.15 22.95 -22.71
CA ASP A 255 5.29 24.26 -23.32
C ASP A 255 5.57 25.30 -22.22
N THR A 256 6.80 25.81 -22.18
CA THR A 256 7.29 26.77 -21.18
C THR A 256 7.09 28.22 -21.61
N GLU A 257 5.96 28.58 -22.21
CA GLU A 257 5.59 29.98 -22.44
C GLU A 257 4.20 30.31 -21.87
N SER A 258 4.14 30.54 -20.57
CA SER A 258 3.07 31.36 -19.98
C SER A 258 3.67 32.43 -19.06
N LYS A 259 3.48 33.68 -19.50
CA LYS A 259 3.94 34.92 -18.84
C LYS A 259 3.47 35.00 -17.38
N PRO A 260 4.25 35.58 -16.47
CA PRO A 260 3.87 35.72 -15.07
C PRO A 260 2.67 36.68 -14.91
N LEU A 261 1.66 36.27 -14.15
CA LEU A 261 0.63 37.16 -13.63
C LEU A 261 1.29 38.21 -12.73
N SER A 262 1.13 39.47 -13.09
CA SER A 262 1.57 40.63 -12.30
C SER A 262 0.81 40.72 -10.97
N ILE A 263 1.58 40.82 -9.89
CA ILE A 263 1.15 41.16 -8.54
C ILE A 263 0.52 42.57 -8.55
N LEU A 264 -0.73 42.70 -8.09
CA LEU A 264 -1.35 44.00 -7.82
C LEU A 264 -0.83 44.55 -6.48
N PRO A 265 -0.58 45.87 -6.33
CA PRO A 265 0.05 46.41 -5.14
C PRO A 265 -0.94 46.58 -3.97
N GLU A 266 -0.42 46.38 -2.75
CA GLU A 266 -1.00 46.86 -1.49
C GLU A 266 -1.36 48.35 -1.59
N ARG A 267 -2.56 48.73 -1.14
CA ARG A 267 -2.89 50.12 -0.84
C ARG A 267 -3.11 50.30 0.66
N GLU A 268 -2.45 51.33 1.14
CA GLU A 268 -2.11 51.70 2.51
C GLU A 268 -3.30 52.01 3.43
N ARG A 269 -3.02 51.93 4.74
CA ARG A 269 -3.82 52.51 5.83
C ARG A 269 -3.64 54.04 5.88
N GLY A 270 -4.71 54.76 6.23
CA GLY A 270 -4.68 56.18 6.68
C GLY A 270 -6.08 56.81 6.59
N ILE A 271 -6.91 56.81 7.63
CA ILE A 271 -7.11 57.84 8.69
C ILE A 271 -7.88 59.10 8.21
N ALA A 272 -8.87 59.48 9.05
CA ALA A 272 -9.70 60.70 9.13
C ALA A 272 -10.83 60.82 8.09
N SER A 273 -12.08 61.15 8.43
CA SER A 273 -12.66 61.86 9.58
C SER A 273 -14.10 61.40 9.84
#